data_AF-A0A1F2W9P8-F1
#
_entry.id   AF-A0A1F2W9P8-F1
#
_cell.length_a   1.000
_cell.length_b   1.000
_cell.length_c   1.000
_cell.angle_alpha   90.00
_cell.angle_beta   90.00
_cell.angle_gamma   90.00
#
_symmetry.space_group_name_H-M   'P 1'
#
loop_
_entity.id
_entity.type
_entity.pdbx_description
1 polymer ?
#
loop_
_entity_poly.entity_id
_entity_poly.type
_entity_poly.pdbx_seq_one_letter_code
_entity_poly.pdbx_strand_id
1 'polypeptide(L)'
;MSDNASRPIWPFIVGAAVVAVAVVGFFLARDLIAFGRPVPEFPSLFDAPDPSLHGTVAYFAMDAEPKTQVNSGCVRVIAAAGTPSRDVLCLTEEGGDIGPQLEFLPDGRLQVTMFSRPSDGPLVVAWEKIVDVATGETEDVPAADLPAAPAVLGPMVTPAGEQITADTQGNIAELVLTDADGAARTLWSADVSPEYSIEAIWAPHWEWLLASDGRLLIVTIDDPVRIRVLVEETGGLGEYLDLVMYAVTGADLLDGESRS
;
A
#
# COMPACT_ATOMS: atom_id res chain seq x y z
N MET A 1 -14.76 -74.05 17.32
CA MET A 1 -14.29 -72.73 17.79
C MET A 1 -13.12 -72.35 16.91
N SER A 2 -13.36 -71.54 15.89
CA SER A 2 -12.28 -70.96 15.09
C SER A 2 -11.82 -69.72 15.83
N ASP A 3 -10.68 -69.82 16.50
CA ASP A 3 -10.01 -68.65 17.08
C ASP A 3 -9.58 -67.74 15.92
N ASN A 4 -10.36 -66.69 15.70
CA ASN A 4 -9.92 -65.55 14.91
C ASN A 4 -8.73 -64.93 15.66
N ALA A 5 -7.52 -65.34 15.28
CA ALA A 5 -6.29 -64.70 15.70
C ALA A 5 -6.29 -63.28 15.14
N SER A 6 -6.86 -62.35 15.90
CA SER A 6 -6.84 -60.91 15.66
C SER A 6 -5.38 -60.50 15.51
N ARG A 7 -4.92 -60.26 14.28
CA ARG A 7 -3.57 -59.72 14.07
C ARG A 7 -3.47 -58.43 14.89
N PRO A 8 -2.42 -58.25 15.71
CA PRO A 8 -2.28 -57.05 16.51
C PRO A 8 -2.25 -55.85 15.57
N ILE A 9 -3.25 -54.98 15.66
CA ILE A 9 -3.41 -53.77 14.84
C ILE A 9 -2.46 -52.66 15.32
N TRP A 10 -1.93 -52.81 16.54
CA TRP A 10 -1.03 -51.87 17.22
C TRP A 10 0.14 -51.31 16.39
N PRO A 11 0.93 -52.11 15.63
CA PRO A 11 1.99 -51.58 14.77
C PRO A 11 1.49 -50.63 13.68
N PHE A 12 0.28 -50.83 13.15
CA PHE A 12 -0.33 -49.90 12.19
C PHE A 12 -0.76 -48.59 12.86
N ILE A 13 -1.26 -48.66 14.09
CA ILE A 13 -1.64 -47.47 14.88
C ILE A 13 -0.41 -46.61 15.19
N VAL A 14 0.69 -47.24 15.62
CA VAL A 14 1.97 -46.53 15.87
C VAL A 14 2.53 -45.93 14.59
N GLY A 15 2.56 -46.71 13.50
CA GLY A 15 3.03 -46.22 12.21
C GLY A 15 2.23 -45.01 11.74
N ALA A 16 0.89 -45.08 11.83
CA ALA A 16 0.01 -43.97 11.49
C ALA A 16 0.25 -42.74 12.39
N ALA A 17 0.44 -42.93 13.70
CA ALA A 17 0.71 -41.84 14.63
C ALA A 17 2.05 -41.14 14.34
N VAL A 18 3.10 -41.90 14.05
CA VAL A 18 4.42 -41.34 13.69
C VAL A 18 4.34 -40.54 12.39
N VAL A 19 3.66 -41.08 11.38
CA VAL A 19 3.44 -40.37 10.11
C VAL A 19 2.63 -39.09 10.34
N ALA A 20 1.55 -39.15 11.14
CA ALA A 20 0.75 -37.97 11.45
C ALA A 20 1.58 -36.88 12.15
N VAL A 21 2.40 -37.25 13.14
CA VAL A 21 3.29 -36.30 13.84
C VAL A 21 4.34 -35.71 12.88
N ALA A 22 4.95 -36.54 12.02
CA ALA A 22 5.94 -36.06 11.06
C ALA A 22 5.32 -35.07 10.05
N VAL A 23 4.11 -35.37 9.56
CA VAL A 23 3.37 -34.51 8.64
C VAL A 23 2.99 -33.19 9.31
N VAL A 24 2.40 -33.24 10.51
CA VAL A 24 2.04 -32.02 11.26
C VAL A 24 3.28 -31.20 11.60
N GLY A 25 4.36 -31.84 12.05
CA GLY A 25 5.63 -31.16 12.34
C GLY A 25 6.25 -30.50 11.12
N PHE A 26 6.17 -31.14 9.95
CA PHE A 26 6.64 -30.56 8.69
C PHE A 26 5.83 -29.31 8.31
N PHE A 27 4.49 -29.36 8.41
CA PHE A 27 3.65 -28.18 8.12
C PHE A 27 3.91 -27.04 9.10
N LEU A 28 3.99 -27.32 10.41
CA LEU A 28 4.30 -26.31 11.42
C LEU A 28 5.68 -25.66 11.20
N ALA A 29 6.70 -26.46 10.89
CA ALA A 29 8.04 -25.93 10.59
C ALA A 29 8.06 -25.10 9.31
N ARG A 30 7.33 -25.55 8.27
CA ARG A 30 7.19 -24.82 7.00
C ARG A 30 6.53 -23.46 7.22
N ASP A 31 5.45 -23.42 7.98
CA ASP A 31 4.71 -22.19 8.25
C ASP A 31 5.57 -21.24 9.11
N LEU A 32 6.25 -21.72 10.15
CA LEU A 32 7.19 -20.90 10.95
C LEU A 32 8.32 -20.30 10.11
N ILE A 33 8.88 -21.05 9.16
CA ILE A 33 9.91 -20.54 8.25
C ILE A 33 9.33 -19.49 7.30
N ALA A 34 8.09 -19.66 6.84
CA ALA A 34 7.42 -18.70 5.98
C ALA A 34 7.15 -17.37 6.71
N PHE A 35 6.65 -17.41 7.94
CA PHE A 35 6.39 -16.21 8.77
C PHE A 35 7.66 -15.50 9.24
N GLY A 36 8.79 -16.22 9.35
CA GLY A 36 10.06 -15.63 9.76
C GLY A 36 10.83 -14.91 8.65
N ARG A 37 10.27 -14.79 7.44
CA ARG A 37 10.95 -14.14 6.31
C ARG A 37 11.00 -12.61 6.51
N PRO A 38 12.16 -11.97 6.31
CA PRO A 38 12.28 -10.53 6.46
C PRO A 38 11.51 -9.81 5.36
N VAL A 39 10.99 -8.63 5.69
CA VAL A 39 10.43 -7.69 4.70
C VAL A 39 11.56 -7.26 3.74
N PRO A 40 11.31 -7.16 2.42
CA PRO A 40 12.31 -6.71 1.47
C PRO A 40 12.93 -5.35 1.84
N GLU A 41 14.25 -5.26 1.79
CA GLU A 41 15.00 -4.03 2.06
C GLU A 41 15.25 -3.26 0.76
N PHE A 42 14.97 -1.96 0.76
CA PHE A 42 15.23 -1.06 -0.36
C PHE A 42 15.96 0.20 0.12
N PRO A 43 16.82 0.82 -0.71
CA PRO A 43 17.45 2.09 -0.36
C PRO A 43 16.42 3.21 -0.16
N SER A 44 16.67 4.12 0.77
CA SER A 44 15.84 5.31 1.01
C SER A 44 16.11 6.41 -0.01
N LEU A 45 15.04 7.01 -0.58
CA LEU A 45 15.11 8.23 -1.37
C LEU A 45 15.33 9.48 -0.52
N PHE A 46 15.03 9.42 0.77
CA PHE A 46 15.34 10.51 1.69
C PHE A 46 16.86 10.65 1.88
N ASP A 47 17.57 9.53 2.03
CA ASP A 47 19.03 9.52 2.20
C ASP A 47 19.79 9.81 0.90
N ALA A 48 19.24 9.37 -0.24
CA ALA A 48 19.81 9.56 -1.56
C ALA A 48 18.74 10.00 -2.59
N PRO A 49 18.37 11.30 -2.60
CA PRO A 49 17.39 11.84 -3.53
C PRO A 49 17.77 11.61 -4.99
N ASP A 50 16.79 11.39 -5.85
CA ASP A 50 16.97 11.25 -7.31
C ASP A 50 16.25 12.39 -8.04
N PRO A 51 16.97 13.45 -8.46
CA PRO A 51 16.36 14.62 -9.09
C PRO A 51 15.84 14.36 -10.50
N SER A 52 16.02 13.15 -11.05
CA SER A 52 15.38 12.76 -12.31
C SER A 52 13.93 12.30 -12.15
N LEU A 53 13.49 12.04 -10.91
CA LEU A 53 12.12 11.67 -10.61
C LEU A 53 11.28 12.93 -10.45
N HIS A 54 10.29 13.08 -11.33
CA HIS A 54 9.31 14.17 -11.29
C HIS A 54 7.97 13.69 -10.71
N GLY A 55 7.28 14.61 -10.05
CA GLY A 55 5.96 14.42 -9.47
C GLY A 55 5.93 14.65 -7.97
N THR A 56 4.70 14.64 -7.43
CA THR A 56 4.42 14.81 -6.01
C THR A 56 3.54 13.66 -5.53
N VAL A 57 3.87 13.12 -4.37
CA VAL A 57 3.08 12.08 -3.70
C VAL A 57 2.45 12.69 -2.44
N ALA A 58 1.15 12.50 -2.27
CA ALA A 58 0.45 12.79 -1.03
C ALA A 58 0.21 11.48 -0.28
N TYR A 59 0.28 11.51 1.05
CA TYR A 59 0.04 10.35 1.90
C TYR A 59 -0.41 10.77 3.30
N PHE A 60 -1.10 9.88 4.01
CA PHE A 60 -1.41 10.10 5.41
C PHE A 60 -0.36 9.46 6.32
N ALA A 61 0.22 10.30 7.17
CA ALA A 61 1.18 9.91 8.20
C ALA A 61 0.49 9.96 9.56
N MET A 62 0.36 8.80 10.21
CA MET A 62 -0.17 8.69 11.57
C MET A 62 0.81 9.29 12.59
N ASP A 63 0.28 9.93 13.63
CA ASP A 63 1.10 10.37 14.76
C ASP A 63 1.49 9.15 15.59
N ALA A 64 2.79 8.82 15.61
CA ALA A 64 3.31 7.71 16.39
C ALA A 64 3.33 8.05 17.89
N GLU A 65 2.19 7.95 18.57
CA GLU A 65 2.17 7.97 20.03
C GLU A 65 2.29 6.55 20.60
N PRO A 66 3.39 6.20 21.31
CA PRO A 66 3.71 4.80 21.62
C PRO A 66 2.77 4.06 22.58
N LYS A 67 1.66 4.67 23.04
CA LYS A 67 0.85 4.16 24.17
C LYS A 67 -0.66 4.48 24.11
N THR A 68 -1.14 5.09 23.04
CA THR A 68 -2.53 5.53 22.87
C THR A 68 -3.08 4.93 21.57
N GLN A 69 -4.40 4.72 21.49
CA GLN A 69 -5.02 4.53 20.17
C GLN A 69 -4.65 5.76 19.35
N VAL A 70 -4.00 5.53 18.20
CA VAL A 70 -3.57 6.58 17.31
C VAL A 70 -4.82 7.15 16.66
N ASN A 71 -5.25 8.31 17.16
CA ASN A 71 -6.48 8.97 16.75
C ASN A 71 -6.17 10.26 15.97
N SER A 72 -4.94 10.44 15.49
CA SER A 72 -4.54 11.62 14.74
C SER A 72 -3.39 11.34 13.78
N GLY A 73 -3.24 12.22 12.81
CA GLY A 73 -2.13 12.22 11.87
C GLY A 73 -2.24 13.40 10.91
N CYS A 74 -1.30 13.51 9.99
CA CYS A 74 -1.31 14.56 8.98
C CYS A 74 -1.21 13.98 7.58
N VAL A 75 -2.00 14.55 6.68
CA VAL A 75 -1.78 14.48 5.24
C VAL A 75 -0.51 15.26 4.94
N ARG A 76 0.47 14.55 4.38
CA ARG A 76 1.77 15.04 3.99
C ARG A 76 1.95 14.91 2.50
N VAL A 77 2.67 15.85 1.91
CA VAL A 77 3.14 15.79 0.53
C VAL A 77 4.65 15.68 0.49
N ILE A 78 5.17 14.94 -0.47
CA ILE A 78 6.60 14.69 -0.67
C ILE A 78 6.89 14.67 -2.18
N ALA A 79 8.03 15.23 -2.59
CA ALA A 79 8.48 15.13 -3.97
C ALA A 79 8.84 13.67 -4.29
N ALA A 80 8.51 13.19 -5.48
CA ALA A 80 8.87 11.85 -5.92
C ALA A 80 10.40 11.61 -5.90
N ALA A 81 11.18 12.68 -6.03
CA ALA A 81 12.64 12.69 -5.87
C ALA A 81 13.13 12.37 -4.44
N GLY A 82 12.24 12.32 -3.43
CA GLY A 82 12.56 12.01 -2.03
C GLY A 82 12.53 13.21 -1.08
N THR A 83 12.80 14.42 -1.58
CA THR A 83 12.71 15.68 -0.82
C THR A 83 12.37 16.83 -1.78
N PRO A 84 11.73 17.91 -1.32
CA PRO A 84 11.25 18.19 0.05
C PRO A 84 9.94 17.46 0.42
N SER A 85 9.55 17.55 1.69
CA SER A 85 8.23 17.10 2.19
C SER A 85 7.64 18.10 3.19
N ARG A 86 6.31 18.15 3.32
CA ARG A 86 5.60 18.99 4.30
C ARG A 86 4.19 18.50 4.60
N ASP A 87 3.70 18.85 5.78
CA ASP A 87 2.31 18.62 6.17
C ASP A 87 1.40 19.68 5.53
N VAL A 88 0.24 19.26 5.03
CA VAL A 88 -0.75 20.14 4.38
C VAL A 88 -2.10 20.15 5.07
N LEU A 89 -2.46 19.09 5.80
CA LEU A 89 -3.70 19.02 6.58
C LEU A 89 -3.56 17.99 7.69
N CYS A 90 -3.73 18.40 8.95
CA CYS A 90 -3.76 17.47 10.08
C CYS A 90 -5.20 17.12 10.47
N LEU A 91 -5.42 15.84 10.72
CA LEU A 91 -6.72 15.24 10.99
C LEU A 91 -6.69 14.57 12.37
N THR A 92 -7.81 14.68 13.07
CA THR A 92 -8.11 13.93 14.28
C THR A 92 -9.34 13.08 14.03
N GLU A 93 -9.35 11.87 14.60
CA GLU A 93 -10.52 11.00 14.62
C GLU A 93 -11.57 11.59 15.56
N GLU A 94 -12.33 12.55 15.05
CA GLU A 94 -13.49 13.11 15.72
C GLU A 94 -14.75 12.53 15.06
N GLY A 95 -15.65 11.95 15.87
CA GLY A 95 -16.94 11.45 15.37
C GLY A 95 -16.92 10.03 14.78
N GLY A 96 -15.78 9.32 14.81
CA GLY A 96 -15.66 7.96 14.28
C GLY A 96 -15.60 7.89 12.76
N ASP A 97 -15.20 8.98 12.12
CA ASP A 97 -14.89 9.01 10.69
C ASP A 97 -13.57 8.28 10.40
N ILE A 98 -13.52 7.62 9.25
CA ILE A 98 -12.45 6.73 8.79
C ILE A 98 -11.83 7.33 7.52
N GLY A 99 -10.52 7.19 7.35
CA GLY A 99 -9.80 7.70 6.17
C GLY A 99 -8.41 8.26 6.52
N PRO A 100 -7.87 9.23 5.77
CA PRO A 100 -8.45 9.85 4.57
C PRO A 100 -8.23 9.02 3.31
N GLN A 101 -9.15 9.15 2.35
CA GLN A 101 -8.84 8.89 0.96
C GLN A 101 -8.25 10.15 0.33
N LEU A 102 -7.20 9.99 -0.48
CA LEU A 102 -6.48 11.09 -1.11
C LEU A 102 -6.58 11.00 -2.64
N GLU A 103 -6.81 12.13 -3.30
CA GLU A 103 -6.81 12.23 -4.76
C GLU A 103 -6.29 13.61 -5.21
N PHE A 104 -5.39 13.65 -6.20
CA PHE A 104 -4.97 14.92 -6.79
C PHE A 104 -5.97 15.34 -7.88
N LEU A 105 -6.43 16.59 -7.78
CA LEU A 105 -7.22 17.22 -8.84
C LEU A 105 -6.32 17.63 -10.01
N PRO A 106 -6.87 17.78 -11.23
CA PRO A 106 -6.10 18.20 -12.41
C PRO A 106 -5.42 19.57 -12.28
N ASP A 107 -5.88 20.42 -11.36
CA ASP A 107 -5.30 21.73 -11.07
C ASP A 107 -4.15 21.69 -10.04
N GLY A 108 -3.81 20.50 -9.52
CA GLY A 108 -2.74 20.30 -8.55
C GLY A 108 -3.15 20.44 -7.10
N ARG A 109 -4.43 20.76 -6.81
CA ARG A 109 -4.96 20.72 -5.44
C ARG A 109 -5.23 19.27 -5.02
N LEU A 110 -5.24 19.04 -3.72
CA LEU A 110 -5.44 17.71 -3.13
C LEU A 110 -6.84 17.60 -2.54
N GLN A 111 -7.62 16.65 -3.02
CA GLN A 111 -8.90 16.26 -2.43
C GLN A 111 -8.62 15.27 -1.28
N VAL A 112 -9.21 15.55 -0.12
CA VAL A 112 -9.12 14.75 1.10
C VAL A 112 -10.52 14.40 1.54
N THR A 113 -10.85 13.11 1.49
CA THR A 113 -12.20 12.61 1.77
C THR A 113 -12.18 11.72 3.01
N MET A 114 -13.06 12.00 3.96
CA MET A 114 -13.31 11.13 5.12
C MET A 114 -14.68 10.47 4.99
N PHE A 115 -14.80 9.31 5.62
CA PHE A 115 -15.99 8.47 5.52
C PHE A 115 -16.56 8.17 6.89
N SER A 116 -17.88 8.26 7.04
CA SER A 116 -18.56 7.74 8.21
C SER A 116 -18.97 6.29 7.95
N ARG A 117 -19.01 5.48 9.01
CA ARG A 117 -19.48 4.10 8.97
C ARG A 117 -20.84 3.95 9.64
N PRO A 118 -21.94 3.86 8.87
CA PRO A 118 -23.23 3.45 9.41
C PRO A 118 -23.16 2.00 9.94
N SER A 119 -23.91 1.69 11.00
CA SER A 119 -23.91 0.35 11.62
C SER A 119 -24.29 -0.78 10.66
N ASP A 120 -25.17 -0.49 9.70
CA ASP A 120 -25.81 -1.48 8.83
C ASP A 120 -25.71 -1.11 7.33
N GLY A 121 -24.66 -0.39 6.92
CA GLY A 121 -24.54 0.13 5.55
C GLY A 121 -23.11 0.22 5.01
N PRO A 122 -22.95 0.54 3.71
CA PRO A 122 -21.64 0.85 3.13
C PRO A 122 -21.06 2.13 3.75
N LEU A 123 -19.76 2.35 3.55
CA LEU A 123 -19.14 3.64 3.85
C LEU A 123 -19.88 4.75 3.10
N VAL A 124 -20.11 5.86 3.79
CA VAL A 124 -20.67 7.09 3.21
C VAL A 124 -19.68 8.21 3.43
N VAL A 125 -19.57 9.12 2.47
CA VAL A 125 -18.70 10.29 2.64
C VAL A 125 -19.23 11.13 3.80
N ALA A 126 -18.38 11.34 4.80
CA ALA A 126 -18.67 12.21 5.94
C ALA A 126 -18.51 13.66 5.55
N TRP A 127 -17.35 13.97 4.98
CA TRP A 127 -16.96 15.28 4.52
C TRP A 127 -15.81 15.14 3.52
N GLU A 128 -15.61 16.20 2.76
CA GLU A 128 -14.51 16.31 1.80
C GLU A 128 -13.96 17.73 1.81
N LYS A 129 -12.64 17.83 1.69
CA LYS A 129 -11.91 19.09 1.62
C LYS A 129 -11.03 19.10 0.38
N ILE A 130 -10.93 20.26 -0.26
CA ILE A 130 -9.91 20.55 -1.26
C ILE A 130 -8.81 21.36 -0.58
N VAL A 131 -7.58 20.89 -0.66
CA VAL A 131 -6.39 21.49 -0.05
C VAL A 131 -5.53 22.09 -1.15
N ASP A 132 -5.25 23.39 -1.04
CA ASP A 132 -4.17 24.00 -1.81
C ASP A 132 -2.84 23.50 -1.25
N VAL A 133 -2.16 22.66 -2.03
CA VAL A 133 -0.92 22.02 -1.60
C VAL A 133 0.19 23.04 -1.39
N ALA A 134 0.17 24.18 -2.10
CA ALA A 134 1.17 25.23 -2.04
C ALA A 134 1.10 26.01 -0.72
N THR A 135 -0.12 26.35 -0.29
CA THR A 135 -0.38 27.24 0.85
C THR A 135 -0.86 26.53 2.10
N GLY A 136 -1.41 25.32 1.97
CA GLY A 136 -2.13 24.61 3.04
C GLY A 136 -3.54 25.16 3.28
N GLU A 137 -4.03 26.09 2.46
CA GLU A 137 -5.41 26.58 2.57
C GLU A 137 -6.39 25.47 2.21
N THR A 138 -7.55 25.45 2.89
CA THR A 138 -8.57 24.42 2.69
C THR A 138 -9.91 25.01 2.32
N GLU A 139 -10.62 24.32 1.43
CA GLU A 139 -11.98 24.60 0.99
C GLU A 139 -12.86 23.40 1.31
N ASP A 140 -13.98 23.62 2.00
CA ASP A 140 -14.96 22.55 2.27
C ASP A 140 -15.82 22.29 1.04
N VAL A 141 -15.97 21.02 0.66
CA VAL A 141 -16.89 20.63 -0.43
C VAL A 141 -18.32 20.57 0.12
N PRO A 142 -19.29 21.26 -0.51
CA PRO A 142 -20.68 21.21 -0.06
C PRO A 142 -21.25 19.79 -0.07
N ALA A 143 -22.11 19.48 0.90
CA ALA A 143 -22.71 18.14 1.03
C ALA A 143 -23.46 17.65 -0.23
N ALA A 144 -23.95 18.57 -1.07
CA ALA A 144 -24.63 18.25 -2.32
C ALA A 144 -23.70 17.76 -3.43
N ASP A 145 -22.40 18.04 -3.30
CA ASP A 145 -21.37 17.77 -4.30
C ASP A 145 -20.44 16.61 -3.89
N LEU A 146 -20.67 16.01 -2.72
CA LEU A 146 -19.89 14.88 -2.23
C LEU A 146 -20.06 13.64 -3.13
N PRO A 147 -18.99 12.85 -3.36
CA PRO A 147 -19.08 11.65 -4.17
C PRO A 147 -19.96 10.59 -3.50
N ALA A 148 -20.60 9.75 -4.33
CA ALA A 148 -21.49 8.69 -3.84
C ALA A 148 -20.74 7.45 -3.32
N ALA A 149 -19.45 7.30 -3.65
CA ALA A 149 -18.62 6.16 -3.31
C ALA A 149 -17.14 6.58 -3.24
N PRO A 150 -16.28 5.81 -2.54
CA PRO A 150 -14.84 6.03 -2.57
C PRO A 150 -14.28 5.98 -3.99
N ALA A 151 -13.25 6.78 -4.24
CA ALA A 151 -12.46 6.71 -5.46
C ALA A 151 -11.77 5.35 -5.60
N VAL A 152 -11.54 4.93 -6.83
CA VAL A 152 -10.81 3.70 -7.15
C VAL A 152 -9.31 4.01 -7.13
N LEU A 153 -8.51 3.01 -6.76
CA LEU A 153 -7.06 3.06 -6.88
C LEU A 153 -6.63 3.49 -8.30
N GLY A 154 -5.52 4.23 -8.38
CA GLY A 154 -5.00 4.80 -9.62
C GLY A 154 -4.78 3.81 -10.77
N PRO A 155 -4.42 4.30 -11.97
CA PRO A 155 -4.38 3.47 -13.17
C PRO A 155 -3.32 2.36 -13.05
N MET A 156 -3.73 1.11 -13.28
CA MET A 156 -2.84 -0.05 -13.44
C MET A 156 -2.46 -0.32 -14.90
N VAL A 157 -3.14 0.34 -15.84
CA VAL A 157 -2.93 0.19 -17.29
C VAL A 157 -2.67 1.55 -17.92
N THR A 158 -1.61 1.66 -18.72
CA THR A 158 -1.28 2.88 -19.47
C THR A 158 -2.20 3.04 -20.69
N PRO A 159 -2.32 4.26 -21.27
CA PRO A 159 -3.01 4.46 -22.54
C PRO A 159 -2.41 3.67 -23.71
N ALA A 160 -1.15 3.28 -23.62
CA ALA A 160 -0.48 2.44 -24.61
C ALA A 160 -0.86 0.96 -24.46
N GLY A 161 -1.51 0.56 -23.36
CA GLY A 161 -1.91 -0.83 -23.08
C GLY A 161 -0.94 -1.60 -22.20
N GLU A 162 0.09 -0.95 -21.65
CA GLU A 162 1.00 -1.60 -20.71
C GLU A 162 0.33 -1.74 -19.35
N GLN A 163 0.43 -2.92 -18.73
CA GLN A 163 -0.23 -3.26 -17.49
C GLN A 163 0.79 -3.61 -16.41
N ILE A 164 0.55 -3.11 -15.20
CA ILE A 164 1.25 -3.55 -13.99
C ILE A 164 0.38 -4.55 -13.25
N THR A 165 1.00 -5.64 -12.81
CA THR A 165 0.41 -6.60 -11.89
C THR A 165 1.34 -6.79 -10.71
N ALA A 166 0.78 -6.67 -9.51
CA ALA A 166 1.41 -7.07 -8.28
C ALA A 166 0.67 -8.31 -7.77
N ASP A 167 1.40 -9.40 -7.51
CA ASP A 167 0.80 -10.66 -7.06
C ASP A 167 1.67 -11.30 -5.97
N THR A 168 1.00 -11.91 -4.99
CA THR A 168 1.65 -12.71 -3.95
C THR A 168 1.12 -14.13 -4.05
N GLN A 169 1.92 -15.04 -4.59
CA GLN A 169 1.59 -16.46 -4.68
C GLN A 169 2.39 -17.27 -3.66
N GLY A 170 1.70 -17.69 -2.59
CA GLY A 170 2.33 -18.41 -1.50
C GLY A 170 3.26 -17.50 -0.71
N ASN A 171 4.57 -17.67 -0.91
CA ASN A 171 5.59 -16.89 -0.21
C ASN A 171 6.48 -16.10 -1.19
N ILE A 172 6.00 -15.89 -2.42
CA ILE A 172 6.70 -15.12 -3.44
C ILE A 172 5.80 -13.95 -3.81
N ALA A 173 6.33 -12.74 -3.67
CA ALA A 173 5.70 -11.53 -4.19
C ALA A 173 6.43 -11.09 -5.46
N GLU A 174 5.67 -10.71 -6.47
CA GLU A 174 6.19 -10.28 -7.76
C GLU A 174 5.52 -8.99 -8.22
N LEU A 175 6.32 -8.15 -8.87
CA LEU A 175 5.85 -7.00 -9.62
C LEU A 175 6.19 -7.22 -11.09
N VAL A 176 5.17 -7.28 -11.94
CA VAL A 176 5.29 -7.63 -13.35
C VAL A 176 4.75 -6.51 -14.22
N LEU A 177 5.53 -6.14 -15.23
CA LEU A 177 5.10 -5.27 -16.33
C LEU A 177 4.77 -6.13 -17.54
N THR A 178 3.54 -6.04 -18.02
CA THR A 178 3.08 -6.65 -19.26
C THR A 178 2.91 -5.57 -20.31
N ASP A 179 3.58 -5.69 -21.45
CA ASP A 179 3.42 -4.76 -22.55
C ASP A 179 2.07 -4.94 -23.28
N ALA A 180 1.77 -4.03 -24.20
CA ALA A 180 0.54 -4.06 -24.98
C ALA A 180 0.39 -5.31 -25.88
N ASP A 181 1.51 -5.94 -26.23
CA ASP A 181 1.55 -7.16 -27.05
C ASP A 181 1.46 -8.44 -26.19
N GLY A 182 1.40 -8.30 -24.86
CA GLY A 182 1.31 -9.37 -23.87
C GLY A 182 2.64 -9.96 -23.43
N ALA A 183 3.78 -9.40 -23.83
CA ALA A 183 5.07 -9.82 -23.32
C ALA A 183 5.25 -9.32 -21.88
N ALA A 184 5.61 -10.22 -20.97
CA ALA A 184 5.78 -9.92 -19.56
C ALA A 184 7.26 -9.83 -19.16
N ARG A 185 7.58 -8.84 -18.35
CA ARG A 185 8.88 -8.68 -17.69
C ARG A 185 8.66 -8.52 -16.19
N THR A 186 9.32 -9.37 -15.40
CA THR A 186 9.39 -9.20 -13.94
C THR A 186 10.26 -8.00 -13.62
N LEU A 187 9.69 -6.98 -12.97
CA LEU A 187 10.40 -5.83 -12.45
C LEU A 187 11.11 -6.18 -11.14
N TRP A 188 10.43 -6.97 -10.30
CA TRP A 188 10.93 -7.43 -9.02
C TRP A 188 10.25 -8.72 -8.58
N SER A 189 10.98 -9.55 -7.84
CA SER A 189 10.48 -10.79 -7.23
C SER A 189 11.29 -11.08 -5.97
N ALA A 190 10.62 -11.48 -4.88
CA ALA A 190 11.28 -11.88 -3.65
C ALA A 190 10.51 -12.95 -2.89
N ASP A 191 11.26 -13.75 -2.12
CA ASP A 191 10.72 -14.62 -1.08
C ASP A 191 10.28 -13.76 0.12
N VAL A 192 8.98 -13.70 0.40
CA VAL A 192 8.36 -12.87 1.44
C VAL A 192 7.52 -13.68 2.42
N SER A 193 7.08 -13.05 3.52
CA SER A 193 6.08 -13.61 4.42
C SER A 193 4.73 -13.80 3.71
N PRO A 194 3.90 -14.80 4.07
CA PRO A 194 2.55 -14.95 3.53
C PRO A 194 1.63 -13.74 3.77
N GLU A 195 1.95 -12.90 4.75
CA GLU A 195 1.20 -11.67 5.08
C GLU A 195 1.70 -10.46 4.29
N TYR A 196 2.80 -10.59 3.55
CA TYR A 196 3.31 -9.51 2.71
C TYR A 196 2.38 -9.29 1.52
N SER A 197 1.95 -8.06 1.36
CA SER A 197 1.21 -7.59 0.19
C SER A 197 1.95 -6.40 -0.40
N ILE A 198 1.89 -6.30 -1.71
CA ILE A 198 2.36 -5.13 -2.44
C ILE A 198 1.31 -4.79 -3.48
N GLU A 199 1.00 -3.52 -3.60
CA GLU A 199 0.15 -2.97 -4.65
C GLU A 199 0.94 -1.93 -5.43
N ALA A 200 0.57 -1.68 -6.67
CA ALA A 200 1.25 -0.68 -7.49
C ALA A 200 0.29 0.02 -8.46
N ILE A 201 0.52 1.31 -8.63
CA ILE A 201 -0.13 2.15 -9.62
C ILE A 201 0.91 2.85 -10.48
N TRP A 202 0.51 3.21 -11.70
CA TRP A 202 1.31 4.10 -12.50
C TRP A 202 1.31 5.50 -11.92
N ALA A 203 2.50 6.12 -11.88
CA ALA A 203 2.56 7.56 -11.76
C ALA A 203 2.04 8.23 -13.04
N PRO A 204 1.54 9.47 -12.94
CA PRO A 204 1.21 10.24 -14.13
C PRO A 204 2.44 10.38 -15.03
N HIS A 205 2.21 10.32 -16.34
CA HIS A 205 3.23 10.27 -17.40
C HIS A 205 3.90 8.90 -17.64
N TRP A 206 3.57 7.88 -16.84
CA TRP A 206 3.90 6.47 -17.16
C TRP A 206 5.42 6.15 -17.17
N GLU A 207 6.23 6.95 -16.47
CA GLU A 207 7.70 6.77 -16.41
C GLU A 207 8.16 5.97 -15.19
N TRP A 208 7.34 5.88 -14.16
CA TRP A 208 7.63 5.16 -12.92
C TRP A 208 6.32 4.71 -12.24
N LEU A 209 6.44 3.83 -11.23
CA LEU A 209 5.32 3.29 -10.46
C LEU A 209 5.42 3.71 -9.01
N LEU A 210 4.27 4.07 -8.42
CA LEU A 210 4.13 4.14 -6.98
C LEU A 210 3.65 2.78 -6.49
N ALA A 211 4.43 2.13 -5.65
CA ALA A 211 4.03 0.89 -4.99
C ALA A 211 3.85 1.10 -3.49
N SER A 212 2.98 0.28 -2.89
CA SER A 212 2.72 0.27 -1.46
C SER A 212 2.85 -1.13 -0.90
N ASP A 213 3.69 -1.31 0.12
CA ASP A 213 3.79 -2.53 0.94
C ASP A 213 3.62 -2.24 2.44
N GLY A 214 2.90 -1.16 2.76
CA GLY A 214 2.90 -0.46 4.05
C GLY A 214 3.86 0.73 4.07
N ARG A 215 4.92 0.65 3.27
CA ARG A 215 5.78 1.78 2.86
C ARG A 215 5.33 2.29 1.49
N LEU A 216 5.65 3.53 1.16
CA LEU A 216 5.57 3.98 -0.23
C LEU A 216 6.91 3.79 -0.91
N LEU A 217 6.89 3.15 -2.07
CA LEU A 217 8.05 2.81 -2.87
C LEU A 217 7.94 3.47 -4.25
N ILE A 218 9.05 4.01 -4.75
CA ILE A 218 9.18 4.36 -6.16
C ILE A 218 9.84 3.20 -6.90
N VAL A 219 9.22 2.76 -7.99
CA VAL A 219 9.77 1.76 -8.92
C VAL A 219 10.01 2.40 -10.28
N THR A 220 11.26 2.50 -10.68
CA THR A 220 11.64 2.89 -12.05
C THR A 220 11.54 1.70 -12.99
N ILE A 221 11.06 1.91 -14.21
CA ILE A 221 10.85 0.83 -15.18
C ILE A 221 12.05 0.60 -16.11
N ASP A 222 13.09 1.42 -16.02
CA ASP A 222 14.31 1.25 -16.83
C ASP A 222 15.04 -0.07 -16.54
N ASP A 223 16.04 -0.39 -17.38
CA ASP A 223 16.99 -1.47 -17.11
C ASP A 223 18.36 -0.88 -16.71
N PRO A 224 18.84 -1.09 -15.47
CA PRO A 224 18.24 -1.90 -14.42
C PRO A 224 17.09 -1.23 -13.68
N VAL A 225 16.10 -2.03 -13.27
CA VAL A 225 14.99 -1.60 -12.41
C VAL A 225 15.54 -1.15 -11.06
N ARG A 226 15.09 0.00 -10.57
CA ARG A 226 15.42 0.51 -9.23
C ARG A 226 14.15 0.68 -8.42
N ILE A 227 14.13 0.07 -7.24
CA ILE A 227 13.11 0.25 -6.20
C ILE A 227 13.74 0.99 -5.03
N ARG A 228 13.07 2.03 -4.54
CA ARG A 228 13.53 2.82 -3.39
C ARG A 228 12.36 3.19 -2.48
N VAL A 229 12.63 3.26 -1.18
CA VAL A 229 11.65 3.72 -0.19
C VAL A 229 11.52 5.23 -0.27
N LEU A 230 10.31 5.71 -0.54
CA LEU A 230 9.95 7.11 -0.45
C LEU A 230 9.47 7.48 0.95
N VAL A 231 8.65 6.61 1.55
CA VAL A 231 8.07 6.80 2.88
C VAL A 231 8.13 5.49 3.64
N GLU A 232 8.68 5.50 4.86
CA GLU A 232 8.85 4.31 5.70
C GLU A 232 7.58 3.83 6.38
N GLU A 233 6.62 4.72 6.64
CA GLU A 233 5.37 4.36 7.29
C GLU A 233 4.24 5.19 6.70
N THR A 234 3.18 4.50 6.28
CA THR A 234 1.88 5.11 5.95
C THR A 234 0.81 4.55 6.87
N GLY A 235 -0.28 5.28 7.02
CA GLY A 235 -1.39 4.85 7.85
C GLY A 235 -2.71 5.45 7.44
N GLY A 236 -3.70 5.18 8.27
CA GLY A 236 -5.05 5.74 8.18
C GLY A 236 -5.71 5.74 9.56
N LEU A 237 -6.74 6.55 9.69
CA LEU A 237 -7.64 6.57 10.83
C LEU A 237 -8.74 5.53 10.64
N GLY A 238 -8.97 4.72 11.67
CA GLY A 238 -9.99 3.67 11.72
C GLY A 238 -9.55 2.30 11.18
N GLU A 239 -10.38 1.27 11.44
CA GLU A 239 -10.13 -0.11 11.02
C GLU A 239 -10.70 -0.40 9.62
N TYR A 240 -10.05 0.07 8.55
CA TYR A 240 -10.33 -0.38 7.18
C TYR A 240 -9.09 -0.30 6.26
N LEU A 241 -8.78 -1.41 5.58
CA LEU A 241 -7.56 -1.59 4.80
C LEU A 241 -7.72 -1.24 3.30
N ASP A 242 -8.94 -0.97 2.83
CA ASP A 242 -9.23 -0.81 1.39
C ASP A 242 -9.32 0.65 0.94
N LEU A 243 -9.01 1.61 1.81
CA LEU A 243 -8.96 3.03 1.43
C LEU A 243 -7.58 3.39 0.87
N VAL A 244 -7.59 4.15 -0.21
CA VAL A 244 -6.37 4.63 -0.85
C VAL A 244 -5.88 5.87 -0.10
N MET A 245 -4.96 5.66 0.83
CA MET A 245 -4.42 6.69 1.74
C MET A 245 -3.20 7.44 1.17
N TYR A 246 -3.01 7.34 -0.15
CA TYR A 246 -1.95 7.99 -0.89
C TYR A 246 -2.43 8.40 -2.28
N ALA A 247 -1.85 9.46 -2.83
CA ALA A 247 -2.14 9.91 -4.18
C ALA A 247 -0.86 10.35 -4.87
N VAL A 248 -0.84 10.34 -6.20
CA VAL A 248 0.31 10.76 -6.99
C VAL A 248 -0.12 11.71 -8.10
N THR A 249 0.65 12.78 -8.29
CA THR A 249 0.54 13.69 -9.44
C THR A 249 1.89 13.79 -10.16
N GLY A 250 1.86 14.04 -11.47
CA GLY A 250 3.06 14.29 -12.27
C GLY A 250 3.61 15.72 -12.12
N ALA A 251 2.89 16.60 -11.42
CA ALA A 251 3.32 17.96 -11.16
C ALA A 251 4.33 18.03 -10.00
N ASP A 252 5.37 18.84 -10.16
CA ASP A 252 6.34 19.19 -9.11
C ASP A 252 5.78 20.35 -8.27
N LEU A 253 5.01 20.05 -7.23
CA LEU A 253 4.25 21.05 -6.45
C LEU A 253 5.06 21.69 -5.32
N LEU A 254 6.28 21.20 -5.04
CA LEU A 254 7.09 21.63 -3.89
C LEU A 254 8.31 22.48 -4.25
N ASP A 255 8.57 22.73 -5.53
CA ASP A 255 9.76 23.46 -5.99
C ASP A 255 9.69 25.00 -5.78
N GLY A 256 8.62 25.49 -5.14
CA GLY A 256 8.31 26.92 -5.00
C GLY A 256 8.99 27.67 -3.85
N GLU A 257 9.62 27.01 -2.89
CA GLU A 257 10.17 27.70 -1.69
C GLU A 257 11.53 28.39 -1.89
N SER A 258 12.11 28.35 -3.10
CA SER A 258 13.44 28.93 -3.38
C SER A 258 13.43 30.38 -3.91
N ARG A 259 12.35 31.14 -3.76
CA ARG A 259 12.29 32.58 -4.10
C ARG A 259 11.66 33.41 -3.00
N SER A 260 12.43 33.67 -1.94
CA SER A 260 12.26 34.83 -1.06
C SER A 260 13.53 35.65 -1.02
#